data_AF-A0A947C2I1-F1
#
_entry.id   AF-A0A947C2I1-F1
#
_cell.length_a   1.000
_cell.length_b   1.000
_cell.length_c   1.000
_cell.angle_alpha   90.00
_cell.angle_beta   90.00
_cell.angle_gamma   90.00
#
_symmetry.space_group_name_H-M   'P 1'
#
loop_
_entity.id
_entity.type
_entity.pdbx_description
1 polymer ?
#
loop_
_entity_poly.entity_id
_entity_poly.type
_entity_poly.pdbx_seq_one_letter_code
_entity_poly.pdbx_strand_id
1 'polypeptide(L)'
;LAFIKENPNTLLVVTADHSTGGLTIGANHPMLYNGPSLKYKWLTEVIRPVKHSIKYTARALFHAQKDWYQVWLDITSQTLSTKEQATFAQLINGYTIPSDITLNDLTDDHRPQLRKLMIEIQRIINGRSYTGWTTGGHTGSDVNVYSTGKYAELFRGNKDNTNIAKAINKVLEN
;
A
#
# COMPACT_ATOMS: atom_id res chain seq x y z
N LEU A 1 -19.55 -10.19 -10.02
CA LEU A 1 -20.99 -9.85 -10.08
C LEU A 1 -21.68 -10.33 -11.35
N ALA A 2 -21.10 -10.16 -12.56
CA ALA A 2 -21.69 -10.65 -13.80
C ALA A 2 -22.00 -12.17 -13.77
N PHE A 3 -21.02 -12.98 -13.33
CA PHE A 3 -21.21 -14.43 -13.15
C PHE A 3 -22.44 -14.79 -12.31
N ILE A 4 -22.70 -14.08 -11.20
CA ILE A 4 -23.84 -14.37 -10.31
C ILE A 4 -25.17 -14.04 -10.97
N LYS A 5 -25.21 -13.02 -11.86
CA LYS A 5 -26.42 -12.68 -12.61
C LYS A 5 -26.82 -13.81 -13.57
N GLU A 6 -25.84 -14.49 -14.15
CA GLU A 6 -26.05 -15.62 -15.08
C GLU A 6 -26.20 -16.96 -14.35
N ASN A 7 -25.79 -17.05 -13.08
CA ASN A 7 -25.80 -18.28 -12.29
C ASN A 7 -26.53 -18.03 -10.96
N PRO A 8 -27.88 -18.00 -10.94
CA PRO A 8 -28.67 -17.57 -9.79
C PRO A 8 -28.55 -18.49 -8.56
N ASN A 9 -28.12 -19.75 -8.74
CA ASN A 9 -27.79 -20.67 -7.65
C ASN A 9 -26.35 -20.49 -7.15
N THR A 10 -25.88 -19.24 -7.06
CA THR A 10 -24.52 -18.90 -6.58
C THR A 10 -24.61 -18.01 -5.36
N LEU A 11 -23.80 -18.31 -4.35
CA LEU A 11 -23.48 -17.42 -3.25
C LEU A 11 -22.08 -16.83 -3.47
N LEU A 12 -21.94 -15.52 -3.30
CA LEU A 12 -20.63 -14.88 -3.18
C LEU A 12 -20.53 -14.22 -1.80
N VAL A 13 -19.44 -14.53 -1.09
CA VAL A 13 -19.04 -13.87 0.14
C VAL A 13 -17.63 -13.33 -0.05
N VAL A 14 -17.42 -12.06 0.28
CA VAL A 14 -16.12 -11.38 0.22
C VAL A 14 -15.88 -10.73 1.57
N THR A 15 -14.74 -11.03 2.18
CA THR A 15 -14.29 -10.41 3.43
C THR A 15 -12.77 -10.35 3.46
N ALA A 16 -12.21 -9.72 4.48
CA ALA A 16 -10.79 -9.75 4.77
C ALA A 16 -10.52 -10.69 5.94
N ASP A 17 -9.29 -11.16 6.07
CA ASP A 17 -8.81 -11.88 7.24
C ASP A 17 -8.54 -10.93 8.42
N HIS A 18 -8.00 -9.73 8.14
CA HIS A 18 -7.79 -8.65 9.11
C HIS A 18 -7.55 -7.29 8.42
N SER A 19 -7.51 -6.23 9.24
CA SER A 19 -6.94 -4.93 8.83
C SER A 19 -5.43 -4.88 9.06
N THR A 20 -4.70 -4.07 8.29
CA THR A 20 -3.23 -3.99 8.31
C THR A 20 -2.73 -2.55 8.22
N GLY A 21 -1.68 -2.25 8.97
CA GLY A 21 -0.93 -1.00 8.90
C GLY A 21 -1.56 0.18 9.66
N GLY A 22 -2.81 0.07 10.08
CA GLY A 22 -3.55 1.16 10.72
C GLY A 22 -3.65 2.37 9.78
N LEU A 23 -4.03 2.12 8.53
CA LEU A 23 -4.21 3.15 7.50
C LEU A 23 -5.19 4.22 7.96
N THR A 24 -4.82 5.49 7.79
CA THR A 24 -5.71 6.63 7.97
C THR A 24 -5.79 7.49 6.70
N ILE A 25 -7.01 7.92 6.39
CA ILE A 25 -7.30 8.92 5.35
C ILE A 25 -7.26 10.28 6.03
N GLY A 26 -6.16 11.01 5.82
CA GLY A 26 -5.84 12.21 6.59
C GLY A 26 -4.84 11.88 7.69
N ALA A 27 -3.76 12.66 7.73
CA ALA A 27 -2.71 12.56 8.74
C ALA A 27 -1.94 13.87 8.85
N ASN A 28 -1.47 14.18 10.06
CA ASN A 28 -0.41 15.16 10.24
C ASN A 28 0.93 14.50 9.92
N HIS A 29 1.63 15.02 8.92
CA HIS A 29 2.97 14.53 8.60
C HIS A 29 4.03 15.55 9.02
N PRO A 30 5.10 15.15 9.72
CA PRO A 30 6.19 16.05 10.13
C PRO A 30 6.82 16.84 8.98
N MET A 31 6.80 16.31 7.75
CA MET A 31 7.25 17.05 6.54
C MET A 31 6.42 18.29 6.20
N LEU A 32 5.16 18.31 6.63
CA LEU A 32 4.24 19.42 6.40
C LEU A 32 4.05 20.26 7.68
N TYR A 33 4.75 19.89 8.76
CA TYR A 33 4.59 20.49 10.06
C TYR A 33 5.42 21.78 10.18
N ASN A 34 4.86 22.88 9.70
CA ASN A 34 5.36 24.24 9.97
C ASN A 34 4.31 25.10 10.72
N GLY A 35 3.30 24.48 11.35
CA GLY A 35 2.29 25.20 12.12
C GLY A 35 1.17 24.31 12.70
N PRO A 36 0.32 24.84 13.60
CA PRO A 36 -0.57 24.06 14.47
C PRO A 36 -1.86 23.53 13.82
N SER A 37 -1.92 23.39 12.48
CA SER A 37 -3.19 23.12 11.81
C SER A 37 -3.19 21.81 11.04
N LEU A 38 -3.87 20.80 11.62
CA LEU A 38 -4.45 19.67 10.89
C LEU A 38 -5.09 20.18 9.60
N LYS A 39 -4.64 19.65 8.46
CA LYS A 39 -5.34 19.86 7.20
C LYS A 39 -6.29 18.68 7.02
N TYR A 40 -7.59 18.93 7.02
CA TYR A 40 -8.62 17.94 6.68
C TYR A 40 -8.58 17.62 5.18
N LYS A 41 -7.52 16.93 4.74
CA LYS A 41 -7.23 16.64 3.34
C LYS A 41 -6.67 15.24 3.20
N TRP A 42 -7.00 14.59 2.08
CA TRP A 42 -6.32 13.41 1.57
C TRP A 42 -6.25 13.55 0.05
N LEU A 43 -5.03 13.65 -0.48
CA LEU A 43 -4.78 14.06 -1.86
C LEU A 43 -4.51 12.84 -2.73
N THR A 44 -5.59 12.27 -3.29
CA THR A 44 -5.52 11.08 -4.14
C THR A 44 -4.73 11.31 -5.42
N GLU A 45 -4.63 12.55 -5.90
CA GLU A 45 -3.84 12.97 -7.06
C GLU A 45 -2.34 12.76 -6.88
N VAL A 46 -1.86 12.64 -5.63
CA VAL A 46 -0.46 12.29 -5.34
C VAL A 46 -0.22 10.79 -5.54
N ILE A 47 -1.21 9.95 -5.22
CA ILE A 47 -1.08 8.49 -5.23
C ILE A 47 -1.46 7.90 -6.59
N ARG A 48 -2.55 8.41 -7.20
CA ARG A 48 -3.11 7.92 -8.46
C ARG A 48 -2.10 7.81 -9.63
N PRO A 49 -1.16 8.74 -9.85
CA PRO A 49 -0.21 8.64 -10.96
C PRO A 49 0.97 7.71 -10.67
N VAL A 50 1.14 7.20 -9.44
CA VAL A 50 2.25 6.32 -9.07
C VAL A 50 2.06 4.96 -9.74
N LYS A 51 2.93 4.63 -10.69
CA LYS A 51 2.79 3.44 -11.57
C LYS A 51 3.27 2.13 -10.94
N HIS A 52 4.09 2.20 -9.89
CA HIS A 52 4.73 1.04 -9.28
C HIS A 52 4.77 1.12 -7.75
N SER A 53 4.88 -0.04 -7.10
CA SER A 53 5.00 -0.14 -5.64
C SER A 53 6.30 0.50 -5.15
N ILE A 54 6.30 0.93 -3.88
CA ILE A 54 7.48 1.54 -3.22
C ILE A 54 8.72 0.64 -3.35
N LYS A 55 8.52 -0.67 -3.18
CA LYS A 55 9.57 -1.68 -3.31
C LYS A 55 10.17 -1.70 -4.72
N TYR A 56 9.33 -1.77 -5.74
CA TYR A 56 9.79 -1.72 -7.12
C TYR A 56 10.49 -0.40 -7.43
N THR A 57 9.88 0.72 -7.04
CA THR A 57 10.43 2.06 -7.26
C THR A 57 11.82 2.17 -6.64
N ALA A 58 12.00 1.77 -5.38
CA ALA A 58 13.31 1.80 -4.73
C ALA A 58 14.36 1.00 -5.54
N ARG A 59 14.02 -0.22 -5.96
CA ARG A 59 14.92 -1.06 -6.78
C ARG A 59 15.27 -0.39 -8.11
N ALA A 60 14.28 0.21 -8.77
CA ALA A 60 14.45 0.87 -10.07
C ALA A 60 15.36 2.09 -9.96
N LEU A 61 15.19 2.91 -8.91
CA LEU A 61 16.07 4.04 -8.64
C LEU A 61 17.50 3.61 -8.33
N PHE A 62 17.67 2.57 -7.52
CA PHE A 62 18.99 1.98 -7.26
C PHE A 62 19.64 1.50 -8.55
N HIS A 63 18.93 0.70 -9.35
CA HIS A 63 19.45 0.16 -10.60
C HIS A 63 19.82 1.26 -11.60
N ALA A 64 19.02 2.32 -11.69
CA ALA A 64 19.26 3.43 -12.61
C ALA A 64 20.51 4.27 -12.28
N GLN A 65 21.02 4.19 -11.04
CA GLN A 65 22.21 4.92 -10.60
C GLN A 65 22.13 6.41 -10.98
N LYS A 66 22.91 6.91 -11.93
CA LYS A 66 22.95 8.34 -12.30
C LYS A 66 21.62 8.88 -12.85
N ASP A 67 20.80 8.01 -13.45
CA ASP A 67 19.54 8.38 -14.09
C ASP A 67 18.32 8.25 -13.14
N TRP A 68 18.57 8.01 -11.85
CA TRP A 68 17.52 7.74 -10.86
C TRP A 68 16.43 8.82 -10.84
N TYR A 69 16.76 10.09 -11.03
CA TYR A 69 15.76 11.16 -10.93
C TYR A 69 14.77 11.14 -12.09
N GLN A 70 15.21 10.80 -13.31
CA GLN A 70 14.30 10.62 -14.43
C GLN A 70 13.38 9.43 -14.20
N VAL A 71 13.92 8.31 -13.71
CA VAL A 71 13.12 7.13 -13.34
C VAL A 71 12.09 7.45 -12.25
N TRP A 72 12.46 8.28 -11.27
CA TRP A 72 11.52 8.75 -10.25
C TRP A 72 10.36 9.55 -10.87
N LEU A 73 10.66 10.49 -11.78
CA LEU A 73 9.66 11.28 -12.47
C LEU A 73 8.74 10.39 -13.31
N ASP A 74 9.29 9.43 -14.05
CA ASP A 74 8.54 8.53 -14.91
C ASP A 74 7.57 7.64 -14.13
N ILE A 75 7.97 7.18 -12.95
CA ILE A 75 7.18 6.31 -12.07
C ILE A 75 6.13 7.10 -11.29
N THR A 76 6.50 8.26 -10.73
CA THR A 76 5.67 8.96 -9.73
C THR A 76 4.97 10.19 -10.25
N SER A 77 5.43 10.75 -11.37
CA SER A 77 5.01 12.06 -11.90
C SER A 77 5.16 13.22 -10.89
N GLN A 78 6.09 13.11 -9.95
CA GLN A 78 6.29 14.10 -8.88
C GLN A 78 7.70 14.66 -8.87
N THR A 79 7.85 15.97 -8.71
CA THR A 79 9.17 16.58 -8.50
C THR A 79 9.68 16.32 -7.08
N LEU A 80 11.00 16.40 -6.90
CA LEU A 80 11.65 16.39 -5.58
C LEU A 80 12.28 17.75 -5.31
N SER A 81 12.16 18.23 -4.07
CA SER A 81 12.93 19.38 -3.58
C SER A 81 14.43 19.08 -3.56
N THR A 82 15.27 20.11 -3.54
CA THR A 82 16.73 19.96 -3.47
C THR A 82 17.18 19.09 -2.29
N LYS A 83 16.51 19.22 -1.13
CA LYS A 83 16.80 18.40 0.06
C LYS A 83 16.44 16.93 -0.16
N GLU A 84 15.27 16.64 -0.73
CA GLU A 84 14.85 15.27 -1.03
C GLU A 84 15.77 14.63 -2.08
N GLN A 85 16.17 15.38 -3.11
CA GLN A 85 17.11 14.90 -4.12
C GLN A 85 18.49 14.56 -3.51
N ALA A 86 18.99 15.42 -2.62
CA ALA A 86 20.25 15.16 -1.92
C ALA A 86 20.17 13.90 -1.04
N THR A 87 19.06 13.69 -0.32
CA THR A 87 18.83 12.47 0.46
C THR A 87 18.78 11.22 -0.41
N PHE A 88 18.06 11.24 -1.54
CA PHE A 88 17.99 10.11 -2.47
C PHE A 88 19.36 9.80 -3.06
N ALA A 89 20.08 10.81 -3.56
CA ALA A 89 21.42 10.65 -4.12
C ALA A 89 22.41 10.04 -3.10
N GLN A 90 22.36 10.46 -1.84
CA GLN A 90 23.20 9.89 -0.78
C GLN A 90 22.90 8.40 -0.55
N LEU A 91 21.62 8.02 -0.53
CA LEU A 91 21.22 6.62 -0.31
C LEU A 91 21.57 5.71 -1.49
N ILE A 92 21.43 6.22 -2.72
CA ILE A 92 21.72 5.48 -3.95
C ILE A 92 23.24 5.34 -4.14
N ASN A 93 24.01 6.42 -3.99
CA ASN A 93 25.47 6.40 -4.17
C ASN A 93 26.20 5.69 -3.02
N GLY A 94 25.57 5.55 -1.85
CA GLY A 94 26.13 4.86 -0.69
C GLY A 94 26.14 3.34 -0.79
N TYR A 95 25.81 2.76 -1.95
CA TYR A 95 25.79 1.33 -2.21
C TYR A 95 26.22 1.02 -3.64
N THR A 96 27.34 0.32 -3.79
CA THR A 96 27.78 -0.19 -5.09
C THR A 96 26.97 -1.44 -5.44
N ILE A 97 26.25 -1.40 -6.55
CA ILE A 97 25.52 -2.53 -7.12
C ILE A 97 26.54 -3.40 -7.88
N PRO A 98 26.70 -4.69 -7.54
CA PRO A 98 27.46 -5.62 -8.36
C PRO A 98 26.90 -5.66 -9.80
N SER A 99 27.76 -5.69 -10.80
CA SER A 99 27.35 -5.58 -12.22
C SER A 99 26.45 -6.73 -12.71
N ASP A 100 26.38 -7.82 -11.96
CA ASP A 100 25.67 -9.06 -12.25
C ASP A 100 24.27 -9.15 -11.63
N ILE A 101 23.85 -8.16 -10.82
CA ILE A 101 22.51 -8.19 -10.20
C ILE A 101 21.46 -7.46 -11.04
N THR A 102 20.37 -8.17 -11.35
CA THR A 102 19.20 -7.59 -12.03
C THR A 102 18.28 -6.89 -11.03
N LEU A 103 17.27 -6.17 -11.54
CA LEU A 103 16.23 -5.56 -10.71
C LEU A 103 15.51 -6.58 -9.80
N ASN A 104 15.37 -7.82 -10.25
CA ASN A 104 14.69 -8.87 -9.48
C ASN A 104 15.58 -9.41 -8.36
N ASP A 105 16.90 -9.37 -8.54
CA ASP A 105 17.89 -9.78 -7.54
C ASP A 105 18.08 -8.74 -6.43
N LEU A 106 17.50 -7.54 -6.62
CA LEU A 106 17.40 -6.50 -5.59
C LEU A 106 16.33 -6.84 -4.54
N THR A 107 16.46 -7.96 -3.84
CA THR A 107 15.66 -8.27 -2.64
C THR A 107 15.92 -7.29 -1.48
N ASP A 108 14.90 -7.07 -0.66
CA ASP A 108 14.95 -6.16 0.50
C ASP A 108 15.75 -6.79 1.65
N ASP A 109 15.96 -8.11 1.57
CA ASP A 109 16.75 -8.87 2.52
C ASP A 109 18.22 -8.49 2.38
N HIS A 110 18.79 -8.01 3.49
CA HIS A 110 20.21 -7.66 3.64
C HIS A 110 20.72 -6.41 2.88
N ARG A 111 19.83 -5.49 2.45
CA ARG A 111 20.25 -4.19 1.86
C ARG A 111 19.70 -2.98 2.64
N PRO A 112 20.41 -2.52 3.69
CA PRO A 112 19.97 -1.39 4.52
C PRO A 112 19.67 -0.12 3.74
N GLN A 113 20.43 0.17 2.68
CA GLN A 113 20.25 1.36 1.84
C GLN A 113 18.95 1.29 1.03
N LEU A 114 18.61 0.12 0.47
CA LEU A 114 17.36 -0.09 -0.25
C LEU A 114 16.15 0.11 0.70
N ARG A 115 16.22 -0.46 1.90
CA ARG A 115 15.20 -0.27 2.94
C ARG A 115 15.06 1.20 3.35
N LYS A 116 16.17 1.90 3.54
CA LYS A 116 16.16 3.35 3.85
C LYS A 116 15.53 4.15 2.71
N LEU A 117 15.81 3.84 1.45
CA LEU A 117 15.17 4.52 0.33
C LEU A 117 13.67 4.22 0.26
N MET A 118 13.24 2.99 0.51
CA MET A 118 11.81 2.66 0.61
C MET A 118 11.10 3.51 1.68
N ILE A 119 11.72 3.68 2.84
CA ILE A 119 11.20 4.53 3.93
C ILE A 119 11.12 5.99 3.47
N GLU A 120 12.13 6.51 2.79
CA GLU A 120 12.14 7.88 2.28
C GLU A 120 11.10 8.13 1.19
N ILE A 121 10.94 7.18 0.25
CA ILE A 121 9.86 7.21 -0.75
C ILE A 121 8.50 7.22 -0.05
N GLN A 122 8.29 6.30 0.90
CA GLN A 122 7.05 6.22 1.67
C GLN A 122 6.77 7.53 2.41
N ARG A 123 7.78 8.10 3.07
CA ARG A 123 7.70 9.37 3.81
C ARG A 123 7.24 10.51 2.89
N ILE A 124 7.83 10.64 1.70
CA ILE A 124 7.49 11.68 0.73
C ILE A 124 6.05 11.52 0.22
N ILE A 125 5.67 10.32 -0.23
CA ILE A 125 4.34 10.04 -0.78
C ILE A 125 3.26 10.20 0.29
N ASN A 126 3.47 9.64 1.49
CA ASN A 126 2.54 9.77 2.61
C ASN A 126 2.39 11.21 3.05
N GLY A 127 3.50 11.95 3.16
CA GLY A 127 3.49 13.35 3.52
C GLY A 127 2.68 14.18 2.54
N ARG A 128 2.96 14.07 1.24
CA ARG A 128 2.25 14.84 0.19
C ARG A 128 0.78 14.44 0.05
N SER A 129 0.45 13.17 0.23
CA SER A 129 -0.92 12.67 0.12
C SER A 129 -1.75 12.83 1.39
N TYR A 130 -1.14 13.17 2.53
CA TYR A 130 -1.75 13.12 3.86
C TYR A 130 -2.26 11.72 4.24
N THR A 131 -1.50 10.68 3.88
CA THR A 131 -1.81 9.28 4.24
C THR A 131 -1.07 8.90 5.52
N GLY A 132 -1.79 8.38 6.51
CA GLY A 132 -1.21 7.95 7.79
C GLY A 132 -1.17 6.44 7.95
N TRP A 133 -0.24 5.99 8.78
CA TRP A 133 -0.05 4.60 9.18
C TRP A 133 0.40 4.58 10.64
N THR A 134 -0.10 3.64 11.45
CA THR A 134 0.23 3.56 12.88
C THR A 134 1.07 2.34 13.24
N THR A 135 1.15 1.35 12.36
CA THR A 135 1.94 0.12 12.58
C THR A 135 2.42 -0.46 11.25
N GLY A 136 3.42 -1.34 11.30
CA GLY A 136 3.80 -2.20 10.18
C GLY A 136 3.11 -3.58 10.19
N GLY A 137 2.31 -3.87 11.23
CA GLY A 137 1.62 -5.15 11.45
C GLY A 137 0.11 -5.08 11.24
N HIS A 138 -0.62 -6.05 11.81
CA HIS A 138 -2.08 -6.10 11.77
C HIS A 138 -2.71 -5.17 12.80
N THR A 139 -3.98 -4.81 12.60
CA THR A 139 -4.79 -4.09 13.60
C THR A 139 -6.05 -4.89 13.95
N GLY A 140 -6.50 -4.78 15.20
CA GLY A 140 -7.69 -5.48 15.72
C GLY A 140 -9.01 -4.79 15.36
N SER A 141 -9.10 -4.14 14.20
CA SER A 141 -10.34 -3.53 13.72
C SER A 141 -11.24 -4.60 13.12
N ASP A 142 -12.56 -4.49 13.34
CA ASP A 142 -13.53 -5.28 12.60
C ASP A 142 -13.35 -5.08 11.08
N VAL A 143 -13.58 -6.14 10.31
CA VAL A 143 -13.52 -6.13 8.85
C VAL A 143 -14.92 -6.32 8.26
N ASN A 144 -15.13 -5.75 7.08
CA ASN A 144 -16.42 -5.86 6.41
C ASN A 144 -16.63 -7.27 5.81
N VAL A 145 -17.87 -7.72 5.86
CA VAL A 145 -18.35 -8.90 5.12
C VAL A 145 -19.36 -8.41 4.09
N TYR A 146 -19.08 -8.66 2.81
CA TYR A 146 -19.99 -8.41 1.70
C TYR A 146 -20.54 -9.74 1.22
N SER A 147 -21.86 -9.84 1.02
CA SER A 147 -22.49 -11.05 0.51
C SER A 147 -23.57 -10.71 -0.53
N THR A 148 -23.71 -11.58 -1.53
CA THR A 148 -24.77 -11.47 -2.55
C THR A 148 -25.08 -12.84 -3.17
N GLY A 149 -26.25 -12.95 -3.80
CA GLY A 149 -26.76 -14.21 -4.35
C GLY A 149 -27.59 -15.02 -3.36
N LYS A 150 -27.80 -16.30 -3.66
CA LYS A 150 -28.62 -17.20 -2.84
C LYS A 150 -28.00 -17.35 -1.44
N TYR A 151 -28.82 -17.29 -0.39
CA TYR A 151 -28.40 -17.39 1.02
C TYR A 151 -27.56 -16.23 1.57
N ALA A 152 -27.43 -15.10 0.85
CA ALA A 152 -26.61 -13.97 1.27
C ALA A 152 -27.04 -13.37 2.62
N GLU A 153 -28.32 -13.50 2.98
CA GLU A 153 -28.89 -13.05 4.25
C GLU A 153 -28.27 -13.73 5.48
N LEU A 154 -27.72 -14.94 5.34
CA LEU A 154 -27.05 -15.66 6.42
C LEU A 154 -25.82 -14.90 6.95
N PHE A 155 -25.26 -13.99 6.15
CA PHE A 155 -24.04 -13.24 6.44
C PHE A 155 -24.29 -11.82 6.98
N ARG A 156 -25.55 -11.40 7.15
CA ARG A 156 -25.90 -10.09 7.72
C ARG A 156 -25.62 -10.02 9.23
N GLY A 157 -25.31 -8.81 9.70
CA GLY A 157 -25.04 -8.50 11.10
C GLY A 157 -23.56 -8.61 11.49
N ASN A 158 -23.25 -8.31 12.75
CA ASN A 158 -21.91 -8.52 13.31
C ASN A 158 -21.69 -10.02 13.55
N LYS A 159 -20.55 -10.55 13.10
CA LYS A 159 -20.22 -11.96 13.22
C LYS A 159 -18.73 -12.14 13.50
N ASP A 160 -18.44 -13.04 14.42
CA ASP A 160 -17.13 -13.68 14.51
C ASP A 160 -16.83 -14.49 13.23
N ASN A 161 -15.56 -14.59 12.85
CA ASN A 161 -15.13 -15.27 11.63
C ASN A 161 -15.49 -16.78 11.63
N THR A 162 -15.54 -17.43 12.80
CA THR A 162 -15.95 -18.84 12.88
C THR A 162 -17.41 -19.04 12.51
N ASN A 163 -18.26 -18.03 12.71
CA ASN A 163 -19.67 -18.09 12.33
C ASN A 163 -19.86 -17.89 10.82
N ILE A 164 -18.91 -17.24 10.13
CA ILE A 164 -18.88 -17.19 8.67
C ILE A 164 -18.67 -18.60 8.10
N ALA A 165 -17.69 -19.35 8.65
CA ALA A 165 -17.43 -20.73 8.23
C ALA A 165 -18.64 -21.64 8.45
N LYS A 166 -19.31 -21.54 9.61
CA LYS A 166 -20.55 -22.29 9.90
C LYS A 166 -21.67 -21.96 8.90
N ALA A 167 -21.83 -20.68 8.53
CA ALA A 167 -22.82 -20.27 7.55
C ALA A 167 -22.52 -20.82 6.15
N ILE A 168 -21.25 -20.86 5.74
CA ILE A 168 -20.82 -21.50 4.48
C ILE A 168 -21.14 -22.99 4.49
N ASN A 169 -20.80 -23.71 5.56
CA ASN A 169 -21.11 -25.15 5.66
C ASN A 169 -22.61 -25.41 5.53
N LYS A 170 -23.45 -24.62 6.21
CA LYS A 170 -24.90 -24.72 6.09
C LYS A 170 -25.36 -24.55 4.64
N VAL A 171 -24.73 -23.67 3.86
CA VAL A 171 -25.08 -23.48 2.45
C VAL A 171 -24.69 -24.69 1.60
N LEU A 172 -23.55 -25.32 1.88
CA LEU A 172 -23.07 -26.49 1.14
C LEU A 172 -23.85 -27.77 1.44
N GLU A 173 -24.49 -27.86 2.60
CA GLU A 173 -25.34 -28.99 3.01
C GLU A 173 -26.76 -28.93 2.40
N ASN A 174 -27.15 -27.80 1.80
CA ASN A 174 -28.47 -27.60 1.17
C ASN A 174 -28.41 -27.67 -0.36
#